data_AF-A0A955Z882-F1
#
_entry.id   AF-A0A955Z882-F1
#
_cell.length_a   1.000
_cell.length_b   1.000
_cell.length_c   1.000
_cell.angle_alpha   90.00
_cell.angle_beta   90.00
_cell.angle_gamma   90.00
#
_symmetry.space_group_name_H-M   'P 1'
#
loop_
_entity.id
_entity.type
_entity.pdbx_description
1 polymer ?
#
loop_
_entity_poly.entity_id
_entity_poly.type
_entity_poly.pdbx_seq_one_letter_code
_entity_poly.pdbx_strand_id
1 'polypeptide(L)'
;MSAARQKFKVGVFTSAALLIATVAVFLIGDNRRMWDRKMTYHAKYDDVVGLRAGSVVRMGGVDIGTVTSVSHAESATDSKIYVELSIARREAVRVRKGSIARVVNKGL
;
A
#
# COMPACT_ATOMS: atom_id res chain seq x y z
N MET A 1 48.90 10.14 23.19
CA MET A 1 47.77 9.18 23.18
C MET A 1 47.84 8.37 21.87
N SER A 2 47.87 7.04 21.94
CA SER A 2 48.12 6.17 20.77
C SER A 2 47.05 6.30 19.67
N ALA A 3 47.48 6.56 18.43
CA ALA A 3 46.61 6.71 17.25
C ALA A 3 45.68 5.51 16.99
N ALA A 4 46.06 4.31 17.44
CA ALA A 4 45.24 3.10 17.32
C ALA A 4 43.95 3.18 18.17
N ARG A 5 44.01 3.79 19.36
CA ARG A 5 42.85 3.99 20.24
C ARG A 5 41.83 4.95 19.62
N GLN A 6 42.29 5.94 18.87
CA GLN A 6 41.42 6.92 18.21
C GLN A 6 40.68 6.29 17.01
N LYS A 7 41.38 5.51 16.18
CA LYS A 7 40.77 4.78 15.05
C LYS A 7 39.69 3.79 15.52
N PHE A 8 39.94 3.07 16.62
CA PHE A 8 38.97 2.14 17.19
C PHE A 8 37.69 2.85 17.69
N LYS A 9 37.85 3.99 18.38
CA LYS A 9 36.70 4.80 18.84
C LYS A 9 35.82 5.29 17.68
N VAL A 10 36.46 5.75 16.60
CA VAL A 10 35.72 6.21 15.40
C VAL A 10 34.99 5.04 14.75
N GLY A 11 35.62 3.86 14.63
CA GLY A 11 34.97 2.66 14.10
C GLY A 11 33.72 2.26 14.89
N VAL A 12 33.81 2.26 16.23
CA VAL A 12 32.65 1.96 17.10
C VAL A 12 31.55 3.01 16.95
N PHE A 13 31.89 4.30 16.93
CA PHE A 13 30.91 5.38 16.77
C PHE A 13 30.16 5.28 15.43
N THR A 14 30.89 5.13 14.33
CA THR A 14 30.29 5.02 12.99
C THR A 14 29.44 3.75 12.87
N SER A 15 29.89 2.63 13.44
CA SER A 15 29.12 1.37 13.43
C SER A 15 27.82 1.51 14.23
N ALA A 16 27.88 2.14 15.41
CA ALA A 16 26.69 2.40 16.22
C ALA A 16 25.69 3.32 15.51
N ALA A 17 26.17 4.39 14.87
CA ALA A 17 25.32 5.28 14.09
C ALA A 17 24.64 4.55 12.91
N LEU A 18 25.37 3.69 12.20
CA LEU A 18 24.82 2.88 11.11
C LEU A 18 23.77 1.87 11.61
N LEU A 19 24.01 1.26 12.77
CA LEU A 19 23.06 0.35 13.42
C LEU A 19 21.76 1.08 13.78
N ILE A 20 21.86 2.26 14.40
CA ILE A 20 20.71 3.10 14.75
C ILE A 20 19.93 3.51 13.49
N ALA A 21 20.63 3.96 12.44
CA ALA A 21 19.99 4.32 11.17
C ALA A 21 19.26 3.13 10.54
N THR A 22 19.86 1.94 10.57
CA THR A 22 19.26 0.71 10.07
C THR A 22 17.97 0.38 10.84
N VAL A 23 18.02 0.42 12.17
CA VAL A 23 16.85 0.18 13.03
C VAL A 23 15.75 1.20 12.74
N ALA A 24 16.09 2.49 12.60
CA ALA A 24 15.12 3.53 12.27
C ALA A 24 14.42 3.30 10.91
N VAL A 25 15.17 2.92 9.88
CA VAL A 25 14.61 2.59 8.56
C VAL A 25 13.71 1.35 8.64
N PHE A 26 14.11 0.32 9.38
CA PHE A 26 13.29 -0.88 9.59
C PHE A 26 11.98 -0.56 10.33
N LEU A 27 12.01 0.27 11.37
CA LEU A 27 10.82 0.69 12.11
C LEU A 27 9.85 1.51 11.23
N ILE A 28 10.37 2.35 10.33
CA ILE A 28 9.54 3.08 9.35
C ILE A 28 8.96 2.12 8.29
N GLY A 29 9.73 1.10 7.91
CA GLY A 29 9.36 0.10 6.91
C GLY A 29 8.23 -0.84 7.35
N ASP A 30 8.23 -1.28 8.61
CA ASP A 30 7.24 -2.23 9.16
C ASP A 30 5.79 -1.70 9.09
N ASN A 31 5.61 -0.38 9.20
CA ASN A 31 4.30 0.26 9.10
C ASN A 31 3.71 0.26 7.67
N ARG A 32 4.51 -0.09 6.65
CA ARG A 32 3.98 -0.26 5.30
C ARG A 32 3.50 -1.70 5.19
N ARG A 33 2.17 -1.88 5.12
CA ARG A 33 1.45 -3.13 4.73
C ARG A 33 1.83 -3.65 3.32
N MET A 34 3.05 -3.43 2.86
CA MET A 34 3.64 -3.88 1.61
C MET A 34 3.94 -5.39 1.65
N TRP A 35 4.23 -5.94 2.84
CA TRP A 35 4.49 -7.39 3.04
C TRP A 35 3.27 -8.21 3.43
N ASP A 36 2.15 -7.56 3.75
CA ASP A 36 0.90 -8.25 3.97
C ASP A 36 0.48 -8.95 2.68
N ARG A 37 0.11 -10.24 2.75
CA ARG A 37 -0.34 -10.96 1.55
C ARG A 37 -1.65 -10.32 1.08
N LYS A 38 -1.66 -9.77 -0.14
CA LYS A 38 -2.84 -9.12 -0.72
C LYS A 38 -3.52 -10.01 -1.75
N MET A 39 -4.81 -9.80 -1.90
CA MET A 39 -5.64 -10.39 -2.95
C MET A 39 -6.09 -9.28 -3.89
N THR A 40 -5.92 -9.51 -5.18
CA THR A 40 -6.31 -8.58 -6.23
C THR A 40 -7.74 -8.88 -6.67
N TYR A 41 -8.56 -7.85 -6.77
CA TYR A 41 -9.92 -7.91 -7.31
C TYR A 41 -10.06 -6.91 -8.45
N HIS A 42 -10.89 -7.25 -9.43
CA HIS A 42 -11.18 -6.39 -10.56
C HIS A 42 -12.65 -5.99 -10.52
N ALA A 43 -12.90 -4.69 -10.71
CA ALA A 43 -14.23 -4.13 -10.83
C ALA A 43 -14.31 -3.29 -12.10
N LYS A 44 -15.50 -3.25 -12.70
CA LYS A 44 -15.79 -2.45 -13.89
C LYS A 44 -16.88 -1.46 -13.56
N TYR A 45 -16.70 -0.21 -13.98
CA TYR A 45 -17.63 0.87 -13.76
C TYR A 45 -17.88 1.64 -15.06
N ASP A 46 -19.00 2.34 -15.15
CA ASP A 46 -19.26 3.30 -16.23
C ASP A 46 -18.49 4.60 -16.01
N ASP A 47 -18.37 5.05 -14.76
CA ASP A 47 -17.65 6.25 -14.39
C ASP A 47 -17.09 6.11 -12.95
N VAL A 48 -15.92 6.72 -12.71
CA VAL A 48 -15.21 6.70 -11.42
C VAL A 48 -14.64 8.07 -11.09
N VAL A 49 -15.51 9.06 -10.93
CA VAL A 49 -15.12 10.46 -10.64
C VAL A 49 -14.16 10.55 -9.46
N GLY A 50 -12.97 11.10 -9.72
CA GLY A 50 -11.97 11.38 -8.69
C GLY A 50 -11.22 10.15 -8.14
N LEU A 51 -11.51 8.95 -8.62
CA LEU A 51 -10.83 7.73 -8.19
C LEU A 51 -9.42 7.66 -8.80
N ARG A 52 -8.42 7.37 -7.97
CA ARG A 52 -7.00 7.30 -8.37
C ARG A 52 -6.29 6.12 -7.71
N ALA A 53 -5.15 5.70 -8.26
CA ALA A 53 -4.26 4.77 -7.58
C ALA A 53 -3.91 5.28 -6.17
N GLY A 54 -3.91 4.37 -5.19
CA GLY A 54 -3.74 4.68 -3.78
C GLY A 54 -5.03 5.06 -3.03
N SER A 55 -6.17 5.24 -3.74
CA SER A 55 -7.46 5.49 -3.07
C SER A 55 -7.82 4.35 -2.13
N VAL A 56 -8.41 4.66 -0.99
CA VAL A 56 -8.69 3.68 0.07
C VAL A 56 -9.92 2.85 -0.27
N VAL A 57 -9.81 1.53 -0.08
CA VAL A 57 -10.93 0.59 -0.18
C VAL A 57 -11.43 0.26 1.22
N ARG A 58 -12.73 0.44 1.45
CA ARG A 58 -13.36 0.32 2.75
C ARG A 58 -14.52 -0.65 2.72
N MET A 59 -14.67 -1.45 3.78
CA MET A 59 -15.83 -2.33 3.99
C MET A 59 -16.30 -2.18 5.43
N GLY A 60 -17.60 -1.91 5.63
CA GLY A 60 -18.18 -1.76 6.97
C GLY A 60 -17.52 -0.66 7.82
N GLY A 61 -16.99 0.40 7.19
CA GLY A 61 -16.29 1.49 7.90
C GLY A 61 -14.77 1.28 8.07
N VAL A 62 -14.25 0.08 7.80
CA VAL A 62 -12.84 -0.28 8.00
C VAL A 62 -12.05 -0.26 6.71
N ASP A 63 -10.84 0.31 6.74
CA ASP A 63 -9.93 0.35 5.60
C ASP A 63 -9.29 -1.02 5.39
N ILE A 64 -9.69 -1.70 4.31
CA ILE A 64 -9.30 -3.09 4.03
C ILE A 64 -8.28 -3.22 2.89
N GLY A 65 -8.06 -2.14 2.15
CA GLY A 65 -7.24 -2.19 0.93
C GLY A 65 -7.05 -0.84 0.27
N THR A 66 -6.52 -0.88 -0.94
CA THR A 66 -6.24 0.29 -1.77
C THR A 66 -6.51 -0.01 -3.23
N VAL A 67 -6.87 0.99 -4.02
CA VAL A 67 -6.90 0.92 -5.48
C VAL A 67 -5.47 0.85 -6.01
N THR A 68 -5.16 -0.18 -6.78
CA THR A 68 -3.84 -0.36 -7.43
C THR A 68 -3.78 0.45 -8.72
N SER A 69 -4.81 0.36 -9.55
CA SER A 69 -4.85 0.99 -10.87
C SER A 69 -6.28 1.35 -11.26
N VAL A 70 -6.39 2.36 -12.11
CA VAL A 70 -7.62 2.78 -12.80
C VAL A 70 -7.24 2.96 -14.25
N SER A 71 -7.85 2.18 -15.14
CA SER A 71 -7.49 2.17 -16.56
C SER A 71 -8.71 1.96 -17.45
N HIS A 72 -8.58 2.36 -18.71
CA HIS A 72 -9.51 1.96 -19.76
C HIS A 72 -9.12 0.59 -20.31
N ALA A 73 -10.04 -0.07 -21.00
CA ALA A 73 -9.70 -1.23 -21.83
C ALA A 73 -8.78 -0.81 -22.99
N GLU A 74 -8.02 -1.77 -23.52
CA GLU A 74 -7.17 -1.55 -24.70
C GLU A 74 -8.00 -1.21 -25.95
N SER A 75 -9.23 -1.72 -26.03
CA SER A 75 -10.17 -1.41 -27.11
C SER A 75 -10.90 -0.09 -26.85
N ALA A 76 -10.83 0.84 -27.81
CA ALA A 76 -11.52 2.12 -27.75
C ALA A 76 -13.06 2.02 -27.79
N THR A 77 -13.61 0.84 -28.08
CA THR A 77 -15.07 0.60 -28.09
C THR A 77 -15.62 0.23 -26.71
N ASP A 78 -14.77 -0.17 -25.77
CA ASP A 78 -15.19 -0.49 -24.41
C ASP A 78 -15.09 0.78 -23.55
N SER A 79 -16.24 1.37 -23.25
CA SER A 79 -16.36 2.57 -22.43
C SER A 79 -16.23 2.30 -20.93
N LYS A 80 -16.09 1.04 -20.50
CA LYS A 80 -15.96 0.71 -19.09
C LYS A 80 -14.59 1.10 -18.55
N ILE A 81 -14.58 1.53 -17.30
CA ILE A 81 -13.39 1.81 -16.53
C ILE A 81 -13.08 0.60 -15.66
N TYR A 82 -11.87 0.07 -15.82
CA TYR A 82 -11.35 -1.07 -15.10
C TYR A 82 -10.59 -0.57 -13.87
N VAL A 83 -10.98 -1.09 -12.71
CA VAL A 83 -10.38 -0.73 -11.43
C VAL A 83 -9.81 -1.98 -10.79
N GLU A 84 -8.52 -1.93 -10.48
CA GLU A 84 -7.85 -2.97 -9.73
C GLU A 84 -7.79 -2.60 -8.24
N LEU A 85 -8.22 -3.53 -7.39
CA LEU A 85 -8.33 -3.36 -5.95
C LEU A 85 -7.38 -4.35 -5.29
N SER A 86 -6.53 -3.87 -4.38
CA SER A 86 -5.66 -4.70 -3.56
C SER A 86 -6.18 -4.74 -2.14
N ILE A 87 -6.68 -5.91 -1.72
CA ILE A 87 -7.32 -6.12 -0.41
C ILE A 87 -6.44 -7.04 0.45
N ALA A 88 -6.30 -6.73 1.73
CA ALA A 88 -5.55 -7.60 2.65
C ALA A 88 -6.19 -9.01 2.71
N ARG A 89 -5.39 -10.07 2.63
CA ARG A 89 -5.90 -11.46 2.60
C ARG A 89 -6.78 -11.82 3.80
N ARG A 90 -6.50 -11.26 4.98
CA ARG A 90 -7.33 -11.43 6.18
C ARG A 90 -8.74 -10.84 6.03
N GLU A 91 -8.89 -9.81 5.21
CA GLU A 91 -10.17 -9.13 4.93
C GLU A 91 -10.85 -9.74 3.70
N ALA A 92 -10.08 -10.32 2.78
CA ALA A 92 -10.58 -10.98 1.57
C ALA A 92 -11.61 -12.08 1.88
N VAL A 93 -11.54 -12.74 3.05
CA VAL A 93 -12.54 -13.74 3.49
C VAL A 93 -13.95 -13.17 3.67
N ARG A 94 -14.08 -11.84 3.79
CA ARG A 94 -15.36 -11.11 3.89
C ARG A 94 -15.88 -10.67 2.51
N VAL A 95 -15.03 -10.67 1.48
CA VAL A 95 -15.42 -10.37 0.10
C VAL A 95 -15.93 -11.66 -0.55
N ARG A 96 -17.25 -11.81 -0.65
CA ARG A 96 -17.90 -13.03 -1.15
C ARG A 96 -18.54 -12.80 -2.52
N LYS A 97 -18.93 -13.89 -3.18
CA LYS A 97 -19.75 -13.81 -4.40
C LYS A 97 -21.05 -13.06 -4.08
N GLY A 98 -21.37 -12.04 -4.88
CA GLY A 98 -22.51 -11.15 -4.66
C GLY A 98 -22.18 -9.86 -3.88
N SER A 99 -20.94 -9.68 -3.42
CA SER A 99 -20.49 -8.38 -2.90
C SER A 99 -20.54 -7.32 -3.99
N ILE A 100 -21.00 -6.11 -3.63
CA ILE A 100 -21.12 -4.97 -4.53
C ILE A 100 -20.09 -3.92 -4.12
N ALA A 101 -19.22 -3.54 -5.06
CA ALA A 101 -18.30 -2.43 -4.88
C ALA A 101 -18.93 -1.14 -5.41
N ARG A 102 -18.80 -0.05 -4.64
CA ARG A 102 -19.32 1.28 -5.02
C ARG A 102 -18.23 2.31 -4.83
N VAL A 103 -18.12 3.24 -5.77
CA VAL A 103 -17.28 4.42 -5.64
C VAL A 103 -18.10 5.49 -4.91
N VAL A 104 -17.55 6.02 -3.83
CA VAL A 104 -18.20 7.04 -3.01
C VAL A 104 -17.20 8.14 -2.74
N ASN A 105 -17.60 9.40 -2.90
CA ASN A 105 -16.74 10.52 -2.53
C ASN A 105 -16.84 10.75 -1.01
N LYS A 106 -15.72 11.07 -0.36
CA LYS A 106 -15.75 11.58 1.02
C LYS A 106 -16.18 13.04 0.93
N GLY A 107 -17.46 13.29 1.21
CA GLY A 107 -18.06 14.63 1.15
C GLY A 107 -17.60 15.57 2.27
N LEU A 108 -18.27 16.72 2.33
CA LEU A 108 -18.49 17.56 3.52
C LEU A 108 -19.82 17.17 4.17
#